data_AF-A0A0B1XVQ8-F1
#
_entry.id   AF-A0A0B1XVQ8-F1
#
_cell.length_a   1.000
_cell.length_b   1.000
_cell.length_c   1.000
_cell.angle_alpha   90.00
_cell.angle_beta   90.00
_cell.angle_gamma   90.00
#
_symmetry.space_group_name_H-M   'P 1'
#
loop_
_entity.id
_entity.type
_entity.pdbx_description
1 polymer ?
#
loop_
_entity_poly.entity_id
_entity_poly.type
_entity_poly.pdbx_seq_one_letter_code
_entity_poly.pdbx_strand_id
1 'polypeptide(L)'
;MTELEAWVHGANDNVQKTFRSVVHIILSAIASHHELRPEMVMKGGILAAILYHTGRFTRDIDFSSQKHYKEFMAGQDTFLSNLAQAINLAAEELPYGIACRIQGHELRPGIEGNYQTLHLRVAYALKSNRNMMTRLAAGQAANVVQIDYSFNELVGDISTIEAGGDEPLAAYGQLTFMAEKLRAILQQANVEGGRVRGSPRGQDIFDLHALLRSHPLSFEQQEHLLQLLIDKAKSRGLDIDRSSMSHQDIYNKCKVRYQALKDEIDGDLPDFDEAFGVVKVFYEALPWLNK
;
A
#
# COMPACT_ATOMS: atom_id res chain seq x y z
N MET A 1 -14.93 12.84 14.50
CA MET A 1 -13.96 11.74 14.50
C MET A 1 -13.70 11.40 13.06
N THR A 2 -12.45 11.54 12.58
CA THR A 2 -12.08 11.22 11.20
C THR A 2 -12.10 9.70 10.98
N GLU A 3 -12.07 9.27 9.73
CA GLU A 3 -11.96 7.84 9.37
C GLU A 3 -10.70 7.19 9.97
N LEU A 4 -9.58 7.93 9.96
CA LEU A 4 -8.33 7.50 10.56
C LEU A 4 -8.40 7.39 12.08
N GLU A 5 -9.04 8.34 12.76
CA GLU A 5 -9.25 8.24 14.21
C GLU A 5 -10.13 7.03 14.56
N ALA A 6 -11.19 6.77 13.79
CA ALA A 6 -12.03 5.59 13.98
C ALA A 6 -11.21 4.30 13.79
N TRP A 7 -10.37 4.24 12.75
CA TRP A 7 -9.46 3.11 12.50
C TRP A 7 -8.46 2.90 13.65
N VAL A 8 -7.88 3.97 14.21
CA VAL A 8 -6.99 3.87 15.38
C VAL A 8 -7.74 3.35 16.61
N HIS A 9 -8.96 3.83 16.86
CA HIS A 9 -9.78 3.40 17.99
C HIS A 9 -10.28 1.97 17.88
N GLY A 10 -10.54 1.48 16.67
CA GLY A 10 -10.94 0.10 16.40
C GLY A 10 -9.80 -0.92 16.48
N ALA A 11 -8.70 -0.61 17.17
CA ALA A 11 -7.61 -1.56 17.39
C ALA A 11 -7.97 -2.58 18.48
N ASN A 12 -7.66 -3.85 18.25
CA ASN A 12 -7.97 -4.96 19.15
C ASN A 12 -7.07 -5.01 20.39
N ASP A 13 -5.85 -4.47 20.30
CA ASP A 13 -4.87 -4.46 21.38
C ASP A 13 -4.00 -3.19 21.38
N ASN A 14 -3.20 -3.02 22.44
CA ASN A 14 -2.33 -1.85 22.61
C ASN A 14 -1.16 -1.80 21.62
N VAL A 15 -0.65 -2.93 21.15
CA VAL A 15 0.44 -2.99 20.17
C VAL A 15 -0.07 -2.47 18.82
N GLN A 16 -1.23 -2.96 18.40
CA GLN A 16 -1.90 -2.50 17.20
C GLN A 16 -2.33 -1.04 17.33
N LYS A 17 -2.90 -0.62 18.47
CA LYS A 17 -3.27 0.77 18.71
C LYS A 17 -2.07 1.69 18.58
N THR A 18 -0.92 1.29 19.13
CA THR A 18 0.34 2.04 18.99
C THR A 18 0.77 2.14 17.53
N PHE A 19 0.76 1.03 16.79
CA PHE A 19 1.10 1.02 15.37
C PHE A 19 0.17 1.92 14.55
N ARG A 20 -1.16 1.78 14.69
CA ARG A 20 -2.15 2.60 13.98
C ARG A 20 -1.99 4.09 14.32
N SER A 21 -1.65 4.42 15.57
CA SER A 21 -1.36 5.79 16.00
C SER A 21 -0.14 6.37 15.29
N VAL A 22 0.93 5.59 15.14
CA VAL A 22 2.13 6.00 14.38
C VAL A 22 1.80 6.21 12.89
N VAL A 23 0.99 5.32 12.31
CA VAL A 23 0.51 5.49 10.94
C VAL A 23 -0.29 6.80 10.81
N HIS A 24 -1.21 7.09 11.74
CA HIS A 24 -1.96 8.35 11.73
C HIS A 24 -1.04 9.58 11.82
N ILE A 25 -0.01 9.55 12.68
CA ILE A 25 1.00 10.62 12.74
C ILE A 25 1.66 10.84 11.38
N ILE A 26 2.09 9.77 10.71
CA ILE A 26 2.77 9.86 9.42
C ILE A 26 1.82 10.41 8.34
N LEU A 27 0.59 9.93 8.30
CA LEU A 27 -0.40 10.39 7.31
C LEU A 27 -0.78 11.85 7.55
N SER A 28 -1.03 12.24 8.81
CA SER A 28 -1.31 13.63 9.18
C SER A 28 -0.14 14.55 8.79
N ALA A 29 1.11 14.13 9.05
CA ALA A 29 2.30 14.88 8.65
C ALA A 29 2.38 15.14 7.14
N ILE A 30 2.08 14.13 6.32
CA ILE A 30 2.09 14.27 4.85
C ILE A 30 0.93 15.17 4.42
N ALA A 31 -0.26 15.01 5.01
CA ALA A 31 -1.47 15.76 4.68
C ALA A 31 -1.30 17.26 4.94
N SER A 32 -0.63 17.62 6.03
CA SER A 32 -0.41 19.01 6.43
C SER A 32 0.79 19.67 5.73
N HIS A 33 1.54 18.97 4.88
CA HIS A 33 2.71 19.54 4.22
C HIS A 33 2.50 19.76 2.72
N HIS A 34 2.43 21.03 2.32
CA HIS A 34 2.12 21.46 0.95
C HIS A 34 3.02 20.88 -0.16
N GLU A 35 4.29 20.59 0.12
CA GLU A 35 5.19 19.93 -0.86
C GLU A 35 5.13 18.40 -0.84
N LEU A 36 4.70 17.76 0.26
CA LEU A 36 4.68 16.30 0.36
C LEU A 36 3.36 15.74 -0.17
N ARG A 37 2.25 16.35 0.24
CA ARG A 37 0.88 15.93 -0.11
C ARG A 37 0.65 15.73 -1.62
N PRO A 38 1.00 16.67 -2.53
CA PRO A 38 0.71 16.51 -3.96
C PRO A 38 1.56 15.42 -4.62
N GLU A 39 2.66 15.01 -3.98
CA GLU A 39 3.62 14.06 -4.55
C GLU A 39 3.32 12.61 -4.16
N MET A 40 2.63 12.41 -3.03
CA MET A 40 2.48 11.12 -2.38
C MET A 40 1.03 10.62 -2.45
N VAL A 41 0.77 9.66 -3.33
CA VAL A 41 -0.55 9.00 -3.45
C VAL A 41 -0.54 7.68 -2.70
N MET A 42 -1.36 7.55 -1.67
CA MET A 42 -1.41 6.37 -0.81
C MET A 42 -1.96 5.14 -1.55
N LYS A 43 -1.37 3.98 -1.30
CA LYS A 43 -1.77 2.69 -1.87
C LYS A 43 -1.61 1.54 -0.86
N GLY A 44 -1.73 0.31 -1.35
CA GLY A 44 -1.26 -0.88 -0.65
C GLY A 44 -2.14 -1.34 0.51
N GLY A 45 -1.56 -2.07 1.46
CA GLY A 45 -2.34 -2.80 2.47
C GLY A 45 -3.01 -1.89 3.50
N ILE A 46 -2.36 -0.80 3.91
CA ILE A 46 -2.93 0.13 4.89
C ILE A 46 -4.15 0.83 4.28
N LEU A 47 -4.08 1.20 3.00
CA LEU A 47 -5.24 1.73 2.27
C LEU A 47 -6.42 0.75 2.31
N ALA A 48 -6.16 -0.54 2.08
CA ALA A 48 -7.17 -1.58 2.13
C ALA A 48 -7.84 -1.70 3.51
N ALA A 49 -7.06 -1.54 4.58
CA ALA A 49 -7.57 -1.58 5.94
C ALA A 49 -8.37 -0.33 6.32
N ILE A 50 -7.97 0.85 5.84
CA ILE A 50 -8.63 2.13 6.12
C ILE A 50 -9.89 2.29 5.27
N LEU A 51 -9.76 2.48 3.94
CA LEU A 51 -10.90 2.85 3.08
C LEU A 51 -11.83 1.67 2.76
N TYR A 52 -11.29 0.46 2.67
CA TYR A 52 -12.04 -0.70 2.15
C TYR A 52 -12.34 -1.74 3.23
N HIS A 53 -11.87 -1.51 4.46
CA HIS A 53 -12.10 -2.35 5.62
C HIS A 53 -11.92 -3.85 5.36
N THR A 54 -10.88 -4.24 4.62
CA THR A 54 -10.65 -5.66 4.28
C THR A 54 -10.29 -6.53 5.49
N GLY A 55 -10.03 -5.93 6.65
CA GLY A 55 -9.65 -6.63 7.88
C GLY A 55 -8.21 -7.13 7.90
N ARG A 56 -7.42 -6.93 6.85
CA ARG A 56 -6.02 -7.38 6.81
C ARG A 56 -5.09 -6.42 7.54
N PHE A 57 -4.25 -6.97 8.39
CA PHE A 57 -3.13 -6.29 9.03
C PHE A 57 -1.92 -6.23 8.09
N THR A 58 -1.30 -5.05 8.05
CA THR A 58 -0.02 -4.82 7.39
C THR A 58 0.80 -3.85 8.22
N ARG A 59 2.12 -3.89 8.04
CA ARG A 59 3.07 -3.08 8.81
C ARG A 59 3.69 -1.93 8.02
N ASP A 60 3.50 -1.95 6.71
CA ASP A 60 4.13 -1.01 5.78
C ASP A 60 3.10 -0.04 5.22
N ILE A 61 3.49 1.22 5.08
CA ILE A 61 2.70 2.26 4.42
C ILE A 61 3.24 2.40 3.00
N ASP A 62 2.38 2.27 2.00
CA ASP A 62 2.78 2.36 0.61
C ASP A 62 2.32 3.67 -0.03
N PHE A 63 3.21 4.33 -0.76
CA PHE A 63 2.91 5.49 -1.59
C PHE A 63 3.39 5.30 -3.02
N SER A 64 2.75 6.01 -3.93
CA SER A 64 3.10 6.07 -5.34
C SER A 64 3.27 7.52 -5.79
N SER A 65 4.20 7.72 -6.72
CA SER A 65 4.36 8.96 -7.47
C SER A 65 4.39 8.68 -8.96
N GLN A 66 3.78 9.58 -9.74
CA GLN A 66 3.92 9.61 -11.19
C GLN A 66 5.29 10.16 -11.63
N LYS A 67 6.01 10.87 -10.76
CA LYS A 67 7.32 11.45 -11.10
C LYS A 67 8.33 10.36 -11.40
N HIS A 68 9.23 10.68 -12.32
CA HIS A 68 10.38 9.82 -12.56
C HIS A 68 11.39 9.96 -11.41
N TYR A 69 11.95 8.86 -10.90
CA TYR A 69 12.91 8.96 -9.78
C TYR A 69 14.12 9.87 -10.10
N LYS A 70 14.58 9.88 -11.36
CA LYS A 70 15.67 10.77 -11.82
C LYS A 70 15.32 12.26 -11.71
N GLU A 71 14.05 12.62 -11.73
CA GLU A 71 13.59 14.00 -11.49
C GLU A 71 13.54 14.29 -9.99
N PHE A 72 13.07 13.32 -9.20
CA PHE A 72 12.97 13.41 -7.75
C PHE A 72 14.32 13.53 -7.05
N MET A 73 15.37 12.82 -7.53
CA MET A 73 16.64 12.69 -6.81
C MET A 73 17.34 14.01 -6.51
N ALA A 74 17.15 15.06 -7.32
CA ALA A 74 17.76 16.36 -7.08
C ALA A 74 17.22 17.04 -5.80
N GLY A 75 16.00 16.69 -5.39
CA GLY A 75 15.34 17.23 -4.19
C GLY A 75 15.19 16.22 -3.04
N GLN A 76 15.82 15.04 -3.13
CA GLN A 76 15.60 13.97 -2.15
C GLN A 76 15.95 14.39 -0.71
N ASP A 77 17.08 15.08 -0.50
CA ASP A 77 17.49 15.50 0.85
C ASP A 77 16.51 16.52 1.45
N THR A 78 16.03 17.46 0.63
CA THR A 78 14.98 18.41 1.02
C THR A 78 13.69 17.68 1.37
N PHE A 79 13.26 16.73 0.54
CA PHE A 79 12.08 15.89 0.82
C PHE A 79 12.22 15.15 2.17
N LEU A 80 13.37 14.52 2.43
CA LEU A 80 13.62 13.79 3.67
C LEU A 80 13.60 14.73 4.89
N SER A 81 14.18 15.93 4.76
CA SER A 81 14.16 16.96 5.81
C SER A 81 12.73 17.42 6.11
N ASN A 82 11.96 17.72 5.07
CA ASN A 82 10.57 18.17 5.18
C ASN A 82 9.68 17.10 5.82
N LEU A 83 9.81 15.85 5.37
CA LEU A 83 9.09 14.72 5.95
C LEU A 83 9.46 14.50 7.42
N ALA A 84 10.75 14.58 7.77
CA ALA A 84 11.18 14.46 9.16
C ALA A 84 10.61 15.57 10.05
N GLN A 85 10.62 16.82 9.57
CA GLN A 85 10.05 17.96 10.29
C GLN A 85 8.53 17.81 10.47
N ALA A 86 7.82 17.45 9.41
CA ALA A 86 6.37 17.25 9.43
C ALA A 86 5.97 16.13 10.40
N ILE A 87 6.68 14.99 10.38
CA ILE A 87 6.45 13.87 11.31
C ILE A 87 6.65 14.31 12.76
N ASN A 88 7.72 15.07 13.04
CA ASN A 88 7.98 15.58 14.39
C ASN A 88 6.84 16.50 14.86
N LEU A 89 6.38 17.40 14.00
CA LEU A 89 5.28 18.33 14.32
C LEU A 89 3.98 17.57 14.60
N ALA A 90 3.57 16.67 13.71
CA ALA A 90 2.35 15.87 13.89
C ALA A 90 2.40 14.99 15.15
N ALA A 91 3.59 14.48 15.52
CA ALA A 91 3.79 13.70 16.75
C ALA A 91 3.70 14.54 18.04
N GLU A 92 3.86 15.85 17.96
CA GLU A 92 3.62 16.78 19.08
C GLU A 92 2.15 17.22 19.15
N GLU A 93 1.50 17.41 18.00
CA GLU A 93 0.10 17.87 17.92
C GLU A 93 -0.90 16.77 18.28
N LEU A 94 -0.66 15.54 17.82
CA LEU A 94 -1.57 14.42 18.06
C LEU A 94 -1.43 13.87 19.49
N PRO A 95 -2.54 13.52 20.18
CA PRO A 95 -2.56 13.21 21.60
C PRO A 95 -2.10 11.78 21.94
N TYR A 96 -1.19 11.20 21.15
CA TYR A 96 -0.76 9.81 21.32
C TYR A 96 0.41 9.63 22.29
N GLY A 97 1.14 10.70 22.61
CA GLY A 97 2.31 10.61 23.48
C GLY A 97 3.43 9.75 22.87
N ILE A 98 3.55 9.76 21.53
CA ILE A 98 4.54 9.01 20.76
C ILE A 98 5.50 10.01 20.13
N ALA A 99 6.80 9.72 20.16
CA ALA A 99 7.80 10.42 19.36
C ALA A 99 8.18 9.55 18.16
N CYS A 100 8.36 10.18 17.00
CA CYS A 100 8.73 9.51 15.75
C CYS A 100 10.00 10.15 15.17
N ARG A 101 10.81 9.38 14.42
CA ARG A 101 11.99 9.90 13.73
C ARG A 101 12.34 9.04 12.52
N ILE A 102 12.72 9.65 11.40
CA ILE A 102 13.34 8.90 10.30
C ILE A 102 14.69 8.35 10.77
N GLN A 103 14.82 7.03 10.78
CA GLN A 103 16.01 6.30 11.23
C GLN A 103 16.90 5.85 10.06
N GLY A 104 16.35 5.77 8.85
CA GLY A 104 17.12 5.43 7.65
C GLY A 104 16.27 5.42 6.40
N HIS A 105 16.95 5.42 5.26
CA HIS A 105 16.32 5.28 3.96
C HIS A 105 17.23 4.47 3.01
N GLU A 106 16.63 3.81 2.04
CA GLU A 106 17.34 3.01 1.03
C GLU A 106 16.55 3.02 -0.29
N LEU A 107 17.25 3.21 -1.41
CA LEU A 107 16.66 3.14 -2.73
C LEU A 107 16.80 1.73 -3.33
N ARG A 108 15.70 1.13 -3.79
CA ARG A 108 15.72 -0.16 -4.50
C ARG A 108 14.78 -0.21 -5.71
N PRO A 109 15.21 -0.73 -6.87
CA PRO A 109 16.61 -0.93 -7.25
C PRO A 109 17.39 0.40 -7.22
N GLY A 110 18.72 0.35 -7.38
CA GLY A 110 19.55 1.55 -7.43
C GLY A 110 19.17 2.50 -8.58
N ILE A 111 19.91 3.61 -8.69
CA ILE A 111 19.62 4.72 -9.62
C ILE A 111 19.39 4.28 -11.07
N GLU A 112 20.18 3.33 -11.56
CA GLU A 112 20.10 2.82 -12.94
C GLU A 112 18.99 1.77 -13.16
N GLY A 113 18.27 1.39 -12.11
CA GLY A 113 17.13 0.48 -12.22
C GLY A 113 15.89 1.16 -12.82
N ASN A 114 14.78 0.41 -12.82
CA ASN A 114 13.47 0.93 -13.15
C ASN A 114 12.51 0.63 -11.99
N TYR A 115 11.49 1.47 -11.83
CA TYR A 115 10.48 1.34 -10.77
C TYR A 115 11.09 1.37 -9.37
N GLN A 116 11.94 2.36 -9.16
CA GLN A 116 12.59 2.62 -7.89
C GLN A 116 11.55 2.82 -6.80
N THR A 117 11.87 2.32 -5.62
CA THR A 117 11.16 2.59 -4.38
C THR A 117 12.16 3.14 -3.38
N LEU A 118 11.86 4.30 -2.82
CA LEU A 118 12.56 4.84 -1.66
C LEU A 118 11.94 4.21 -0.41
N HIS A 119 12.63 3.25 0.17
CA HIS A 119 12.25 2.61 1.41
C HIS A 119 12.70 3.47 2.58
N LEU A 120 11.76 3.96 3.38
CA LEU A 120 12.02 4.77 4.57
C LEU A 120 11.73 3.95 5.83
N ARG A 121 12.50 4.19 6.89
CA ARG A 121 12.26 3.62 8.21
C ARG A 121 11.95 4.73 9.19
N VAL A 122 10.70 4.80 9.65
CA VAL A 122 10.28 5.73 10.70
C VAL A 122 10.27 4.98 12.02
N ALA A 123 11.26 5.27 12.86
CA ALA A 123 11.31 4.73 14.21
C ALA A 123 10.35 5.48 15.14
N TYR A 124 9.87 4.80 16.18
CA TYR A 124 8.98 5.42 17.17
C TYR A 124 9.23 4.94 18.60
N ALA A 125 8.86 5.78 19.56
CA ALA A 125 8.94 5.50 20.99
C ALA A 125 7.78 6.14 21.76
N LEU A 126 7.31 5.47 22.80
CA LEU A 126 6.42 6.11 23.77
C LEU A 126 7.22 7.15 24.56
N LYS A 127 6.74 8.40 24.62
CA LYS A 127 7.41 9.50 25.36
C LYS A 127 7.55 9.19 26.84
N SER A 128 6.63 8.40 27.40
CA SER A 128 6.67 7.91 28.79
C SER A 128 7.78 6.88 29.06
N ASN A 129 8.40 6.29 28.03
CA ASN A 129 9.43 5.26 28.18
C ASN A 129 10.83 5.83 27.89
N ARG A 130 11.56 6.19 28.95
CA ARG A 130 12.90 6.80 28.87
C ARG A 130 13.91 5.95 28.07
N ASN A 131 13.89 4.63 28.22
CA ASN A 131 14.83 3.75 27.50
C ASN A 131 14.54 3.74 26.00
N MET A 132 13.27 3.70 25.60
CA MET A 132 12.89 3.80 24.18
C MET A 132 13.27 5.16 23.60
N MET A 133 13.05 6.25 24.34
CA MET A 133 13.43 7.60 23.93
C MET A 133 14.94 7.75 23.74
N THR A 134 15.77 7.21 24.64
CA THR A 134 17.23 7.19 24.48
C THR A 134 17.65 6.46 23.21
N ARG A 135 17.03 5.31 22.91
CA ARG A 135 17.31 4.54 21.69
C ARG A 135 16.84 5.26 20.43
N LEU A 136 15.69 5.92 20.46
CA LEU A 136 15.18 6.73 19.35
C LEU A 136 16.12 7.90 19.04
N ALA A 137 16.60 8.60 20.08
CA ALA A 137 17.57 9.69 19.94
C ALA A 137 18.90 9.21 19.33
N ALA A 138 19.33 8.00 19.67
CA ALA A 138 20.54 7.37 19.12
C ALA A 138 20.36 6.73 17.74
N GLY A 139 19.15 6.73 17.15
CA GLY A 139 18.89 6.04 15.87
C GLY A 139 18.94 4.50 15.97
N GLN A 140 18.71 3.96 17.16
CA GLN A 140 18.81 2.53 17.50
C GLN A 140 17.48 1.96 18.03
N ALA A 141 16.37 2.61 17.70
CA ALA A 141 15.04 2.14 18.07
C ALA A 141 14.71 0.85 17.30
N ALA A 142 14.16 -0.12 18.03
CA ALA A 142 13.75 -1.41 17.49
C ALA A 142 12.41 -1.33 16.76
N ASN A 143 11.53 -0.45 17.23
CA ASN A 143 10.21 -0.25 16.67
C ASN A 143 10.27 0.70 15.48
N VAL A 144 9.87 0.22 14.31
CA VAL A 144 9.84 0.98 13.07
C VAL A 144 8.55 0.72 12.31
N VAL A 145 8.07 1.74 11.61
CA VAL A 145 7.11 1.64 10.51
C VAL A 145 7.88 1.89 9.21
N GLN A 146 7.65 1.06 8.20
CA GLN A 146 8.27 1.26 6.89
C GLN A 146 7.35 2.08 6.01
N ILE A 147 7.94 2.97 5.21
CA ILE A 147 7.23 3.66 4.14
C ILE A 147 7.91 3.29 2.83
N ASP A 148 7.14 2.71 1.91
CA ASP A 148 7.60 2.35 0.59
C ASP A 148 7.05 3.38 -0.41
N TYR A 149 7.90 4.30 -0.86
CA TYR A 149 7.53 5.34 -1.81
C TYR A 149 8.01 4.98 -3.22
N SER A 150 7.11 4.43 -4.03
CA SER A 150 7.41 3.95 -5.40
C SER A 150 7.25 5.04 -6.45
N PHE A 151 8.21 5.12 -7.37
CA PHE A 151 8.24 6.07 -8.47
C PHE A 151 7.91 5.44 -9.82
N ASN A 152 7.67 6.28 -10.81
CA ASN A 152 7.32 5.91 -12.18
C ASN A 152 6.01 5.08 -12.23
N GLU A 153 5.07 5.38 -11.34
CA GLU A 153 3.82 4.63 -11.21
C GLU A 153 2.69 5.29 -11.99
N LEU A 154 1.90 4.48 -12.71
CA LEU A 154 0.66 4.95 -13.30
C LEU A 154 -0.40 5.07 -12.20
N VAL A 155 -0.68 6.30 -11.78
CA VAL A 155 -1.81 6.62 -10.91
C VAL A 155 -3.04 6.84 -11.79
N GLY A 156 -4.07 6.01 -11.60
CA GLY A 156 -5.36 6.12 -12.28
C GLY A 156 -6.34 6.96 -11.46
N ASP A 157 -7.55 6.45 -11.26
CA ASP A 157 -8.54 7.07 -10.37
C ASP A 157 -8.01 7.24 -8.95
N ILE A 158 -8.31 8.41 -8.37
CA ILE A 158 -7.90 8.81 -7.03
C ILE A 158 -9.15 8.90 -6.14
N SER A 159 -9.00 8.49 -4.89
CA SER A 159 -9.88 8.79 -3.77
C SER A 159 -9.12 9.62 -2.74
N THR A 160 -9.76 9.99 -1.64
CA THR A 160 -9.18 10.86 -0.63
C THR A 160 -9.37 10.30 0.77
N ILE A 161 -8.36 10.45 1.62
CA ILE A 161 -8.41 10.06 3.05
C ILE A 161 -8.32 11.31 3.92
N GLU A 162 -9.28 11.46 4.83
CA GLU A 162 -9.28 12.50 5.85
C GLU A 162 -8.30 12.14 6.99
N ALA A 163 -7.10 12.72 6.94
CA ALA A 163 -6.00 12.45 7.88
C ALA A 163 -5.80 13.52 8.97
N GLY A 164 -6.79 14.39 9.16
CA GLY A 164 -6.75 15.43 10.18
C GLY A 164 -5.74 16.56 9.93
N GLY A 165 -5.22 16.66 8.70
CA GLY A 165 -4.44 17.81 8.23
C GLY A 165 -5.31 18.88 7.57
N ASP A 166 -4.67 19.89 6.98
CA ASP A 166 -5.37 21.01 6.33
C ASP A 166 -6.19 20.57 5.10
N GLU A 167 -5.71 19.53 4.40
CA GLU A 167 -6.35 18.97 3.22
C GLU A 167 -6.27 17.44 3.22
N PRO A 168 -7.21 16.73 2.56
CA PRO A 168 -7.19 15.29 2.53
C PRO A 168 -6.04 14.74 1.68
N LEU A 169 -5.60 13.54 2.00
CA LEU A 169 -4.55 12.82 1.27
C LEU A 169 -5.11 12.14 0.03
N ALA A 170 -4.39 12.26 -1.09
CA ALA A 170 -4.69 11.45 -2.27
C ALA A 170 -4.38 9.97 -2.01
N ALA A 171 -5.28 9.10 -2.44
CA ALA A 171 -5.15 7.65 -2.33
C ALA A 171 -5.67 6.96 -3.61
N TYR A 172 -5.32 5.70 -3.83
CA TYR A 172 -5.90 4.94 -4.94
C TYR A 172 -7.41 4.76 -4.74
N GLY A 173 -8.18 5.17 -5.75
CA GLY A 173 -9.59 4.78 -5.86
C GLY A 173 -9.75 3.27 -6.04
N GLN A 174 -10.98 2.78 -5.85
CA GLN A 174 -11.27 1.34 -5.78
C GLN A 174 -10.75 0.59 -7.01
N LEU A 175 -11.02 1.13 -8.20
CA LEU A 175 -10.67 0.49 -9.47
C LEU A 175 -9.15 0.51 -9.71
N THR A 176 -8.47 1.61 -9.40
CA THR A 176 -7.00 1.68 -9.45
C THR A 176 -6.35 0.70 -8.49
N PHE A 177 -6.90 0.56 -7.27
CA PHE A 177 -6.41 -0.39 -6.28
C PHE A 177 -6.59 -1.83 -6.76
N MET A 178 -7.77 -2.20 -7.25
CA MET A 178 -8.04 -3.54 -7.80
C MET A 178 -7.17 -3.84 -9.02
N ALA A 179 -6.99 -2.88 -9.93
CA ALA A 179 -6.13 -3.02 -11.10
C ALA A 179 -4.66 -3.25 -10.70
N GLU A 180 -4.17 -2.56 -9.67
CA GLU A 180 -2.80 -2.77 -9.16
C GLU A 180 -2.60 -4.18 -8.60
N LYS A 181 -3.59 -4.69 -7.84
CA LYS A 181 -3.59 -6.05 -7.28
C LYS A 181 -3.60 -7.11 -8.37
N LEU A 182 -4.52 -6.99 -9.33
CA LEU A 182 -4.60 -7.92 -10.48
C LEU A 182 -3.30 -7.90 -11.29
N ARG A 183 -2.77 -6.72 -11.61
CA ARG A 183 -1.48 -6.58 -12.30
C ARG A 183 -0.34 -7.22 -11.52
N ALA A 184 -0.29 -7.06 -10.20
CA ALA A 184 0.73 -7.68 -9.34
C ALA A 184 0.63 -9.21 -9.33
N ILE A 185 -0.59 -9.76 -9.32
CA ILE A 185 -0.84 -11.20 -9.42
C ILE A 185 -0.34 -11.73 -10.77
N LEU A 186 -0.77 -11.11 -11.88
CA LEU A 186 -0.47 -11.54 -13.25
C LEU A 186 1.02 -11.41 -13.57
N GLN A 187 1.69 -10.37 -13.04
CA GLN A 187 3.13 -10.20 -13.23
C GLN A 187 3.95 -11.35 -12.62
N GLN A 188 3.38 -12.19 -11.77
CA GLN A 188 4.11 -13.38 -11.30
C GLN A 188 4.26 -14.46 -12.38
N ALA A 189 3.53 -14.38 -13.50
CA ALA A 189 3.61 -15.38 -14.54
C ALA A 189 5.01 -15.47 -15.18
N ASN A 190 5.37 -16.66 -15.66
CA ASN A 190 6.59 -16.90 -16.43
C ASN A 190 6.41 -16.48 -17.90
N VAL A 191 6.17 -15.18 -18.10
CA VAL A 191 5.95 -14.53 -19.40
C VAL A 191 6.83 -13.28 -19.53
N GLU A 192 6.85 -12.67 -20.71
CA GLU A 192 7.52 -11.38 -20.91
C GLU A 192 6.93 -10.30 -20.00
N GLY A 193 7.79 -9.46 -19.39
CA GLY A 193 7.39 -8.52 -18.34
C GLY A 193 7.06 -9.16 -16.97
N GLY A 194 7.00 -10.49 -16.93
CA GLY A 194 6.79 -11.29 -15.73
C GLY A 194 8.00 -11.28 -14.78
N ARG A 195 7.75 -11.61 -13.51
CA ARG A 195 8.72 -11.68 -12.43
C ARG A 195 8.72 -13.09 -11.86
N VAL A 196 9.67 -13.89 -12.35
CA VAL A 196 9.88 -15.27 -11.87
C VAL A 196 10.20 -15.29 -10.37
N ARG A 197 10.93 -14.28 -9.88
CA ARG A 197 11.26 -14.07 -8.45
C ARG A 197 10.47 -12.89 -7.90
N GLY A 198 9.83 -13.09 -6.75
CA GLY A 198 9.09 -12.06 -6.04
C GLY A 198 8.37 -12.63 -4.83
N SER A 199 7.87 -11.76 -3.97
CA SER A 199 7.01 -12.17 -2.85
C SER A 199 5.72 -12.80 -3.40
N PRO A 200 5.24 -13.89 -2.78
CA PRO A 200 3.91 -14.43 -3.05
C PRO A 200 2.83 -13.35 -2.94
N ARG A 201 1.77 -13.49 -3.74
CA ARG A 201 0.64 -12.54 -3.80
C ARG A 201 -0.67 -13.12 -3.29
N GLY A 202 -0.62 -14.07 -2.35
CA GLY A 202 -1.82 -14.63 -1.73
C GLY A 202 -2.69 -13.57 -1.04
N GLN A 203 -2.08 -12.56 -0.44
CA GLN A 203 -2.75 -11.40 0.15
C GLN A 203 -3.55 -10.59 -0.86
N ASP A 204 -3.11 -10.54 -2.12
CA ASP A 204 -3.82 -9.81 -3.17
C ASP A 204 -5.10 -10.56 -3.57
N ILE A 205 -5.10 -11.90 -3.51
CA ILE A 205 -6.31 -12.73 -3.69
C ILE A 205 -7.30 -12.47 -2.56
N PHE A 206 -6.83 -12.41 -1.30
CA PHE A 206 -7.69 -12.07 -0.17
C PHE A 206 -8.31 -10.67 -0.30
N ASP A 207 -7.49 -9.66 -0.57
CA ASP A 207 -7.94 -8.26 -0.70
C ASP A 207 -8.99 -8.11 -1.83
N LEU A 208 -8.74 -8.74 -2.99
CA LEU A 208 -9.68 -8.73 -4.12
C LEU A 208 -10.97 -9.49 -3.81
N HIS A 209 -10.88 -10.67 -3.19
CA HIS A 209 -12.05 -11.45 -2.80
C HIS A 209 -12.95 -10.66 -1.84
N ALA A 210 -12.36 -10.03 -0.81
CA ALA A 210 -13.09 -9.18 0.13
C ALA A 210 -13.79 -8.02 -0.60
N LEU A 211 -13.06 -7.30 -1.46
CA LEU A 211 -13.62 -6.18 -2.24
C LEU A 211 -14.77 -6.59 -3.15
N LEU A 212 -14.64 -7.69 -3.88
CA LEU A 212 -15.68 -8.18 -4.78
C LEU A 212 -16.97 -8.56 -4.04
N ARG A 213 -16.84 -9.00 -2.79
CA ARG A 213 -17.97 -9.37 -1.92
C ARG A 213 -18.67 -8.15 -1.30
N SER A 214 -17.90 -7.17 -0.84
CA SER A 214 -18.45 -6.00 -0.13
C SER A 214 -18.81 -4.84 -1.05
N HIS A 215 -18.14 -4.73 -2.20
CA HIS A 215 -18.26 -3.61 -3.14
C HIS A 215 -18.34 -4.11 -4.59
N PRO A 216 -19.43 -4.79 -4.98
CA PRO A 216 -19.59 -5.32 -6.33
C PRO A 216 -19.58 -4.19 -7.38
N LEU A 217 -18.96 -4.46 -8.53
CA LEU A 217 -18.81 -3.49 -9.61
C LEU A 217 -19.93 -3.60 -10.65
N SER A 218 -20.47 -2.44 -11.06
CA SER A 218 -21.31 -2.32 -12.25
C SER A 218 -20.54 -2.68 -13.53
N PHE A 219 -21.26 -2.90 -14.63
CA PHE A 219 -20.64 -3.21 -15.92
C PHE A 219 -19.69 -2.09 -16.39
N GLU A 220 -20.11 -0.82 -16.29
CA GLU A 220 -19.28 0.34 -16.65
C GLU A 220 -17.99 0.41 -15.82
N GLN A 221 -18.08 0.10 -14.51
CA GLN A 221 -16.90 0.02 -13.65
C GLN A 221 -15.97 -1.14 -14.01
N GLN A 222 -16.52 -2.26 -14.51
CA GLN A 222 -15.72 -3.39 -14.99
C GLN A 222 -14.98 -3.05 -16.30
N GLU A 223 -15.63 -2.31 -17.22
CA GLU A 223 -14.97 -1.78 -18.41
C GLU A 223 -13.80 -0.86 -18.04
N HIS A 224 -14.04 0.09 -17.13
CA HIS A 224 -13.00 1.01 -16.67
C HIS A 224 -11.86 0.29 -15.92
N LEU A 225 -12.19 -0.66 -15.05
CA LEU A 225 -11.20 -1.50 -14.37
C LEU A 225 -10.31 -2.24 -15.37
N LEU A 226 -10.90 -2.83 -16.42
CA LEU A 226 -10.16 -3.55 -17.44
C LEU A 226 -9.20 -2.61 -18.18
N GLN A 227 -9.64 -1.40 -18.53
CA GLN A 227 -8.79 -0.40 -19.17
C GLN A 227 -7.60 -0.01 -18.26
N LEU A 228 -7.86 0.31 -16.99
CA LEU A 228 -6.81 0.62 -16.00
C LEU A 228 -5.82 -0.53 -15.84
N LEU A 229 -6.33 -1.77 -15.80
CA LEU A 229 -5.50 -2.97 -15.67
C LEU A 229 -4.60 -3.17 -16.89
N ILE A 230 -5.13 -3.00 -18.11
CA ILE A 230 -4.35 -3.09 -19.35
C ILE A 230 -3.25 -2.04 -19.37
N ASP A 231 -3.54 -0.78 -19.02
CA ASP A 231 -2.55 0.29 -19.02
C ASP A 231 -1.46 0.06 -17.96
N LYS A 232 -1.86 -0.40 -16.76
CA LYS A 232 -0.94 -0.78 -15.69
C LYS A 232 -0.08 -1.99 -16.09
N ALA A 233 -0.62 -2.98 -16.77
CA ALA A 233 0.13 -4.13 -17.26
C ALA A 233 1.15 -3.72 -18.32
N LYS A 234 0.71 -2.96 -19.33
CA LYS A 234 1.58 -2.43 -20.40
C LYS A 234 2.72 -1.58 -19.86
N SER A 235 2.49 -0.73 -18.85
CA SER A 235 3.57 0.04 -18.25
C SER A 235 4.69 -0.87 -17.75
N ARG A 236 4.35 -2.04 -17.18
CA ARG A 236 5.32 -3.04 -16.72
C ARG A 236 5.81 -4.00 -17.80
N GLY A 237 5.48 -3.76 -19.08
CA GLY A 237 5.84 -4.65 -20.19
C GLY A 237 5.12 -5.99 -20.16
N LEU A 238 3.97 -6.08 -19.48
CA LEU A 238 3.17 -7.28 -19.38
C LEU A 238 2.04 -7.23 -20.41
N ASP A 239 1.98 -8.23 -21.29
CA ASP A 239 0.81 -8.46 -22.15
C ASP A 239 -0.15 -9.39 -21.43
N ILE A 240 -1.42 -8.99 -21.34
CA ILE A 240 -2.45 -9.72 -20.61
C ILE A 240 -3.68 -9.89 -21.48
N ASP A 241 -4.33 -11.04 -21.30
CA ASP A 241 -5.55 -11.42 -21.97
C ASP A 241 -6.53 -12.09 -21.00
N ARG A 242 -7.71 -12.42 -21.51
CA ARG A 242 -8.77 -13.10 -20.76
C ARG A 242 -8.31 -14.38 -20.07
N SER A 243 -7.35 -15.10 -20.64
CA SER A 243 -6.88 -16.39 -20.12
C SER A 243 -5.69 -16.27 -19.16
N SER A 244 -5.12 -15.09 -18.98
CA SER A 244 -3.86 -14.92 -18.24
C SER A 244 -3.96 -15.42 -16.78
N MET A 245 -5.10 -15.27 -16.11
CA MET A 245 -5.31 -15.77 -14.75
C MET A 245 -5.48 -17.31 -14.67
N SER A 246 -5.62 -17.99 -15.81
CA SER A 246 -5.66 -19.45 -15.91
C SER A 246 -4.27 -20.11 -15.90
N HIS A 247 -3.17 -19.35 -15.96
CA HIS A 247 -1.83 -19.95 -15.88
C HIS A 247 -1.60 -20.62 -14.51
N GLN A 248 -1.15 -21.87 -14.54
CA GLN A 248 -0.99 -22.69 -13.33
C GLN A 248 0.05 -22.13 -12.34
N ASP A 249 1.06 -21.43 -12.85
CA ASP A 249 2.09 -20.80 -12.02
C ASP A 249 1.54 -19.62 -11.21
N ILE A 250 0.58 -18.84 -11.74
CA ILE A 250 -0.13 -17.81 -10.97
C ILE A 250 -0.86 -18.43 -9.79
N TYR A 251 -1.64 -19.49 -10.04
CA TYR A 251 -2.35 -20.21 -8.97
C TYR A 251 -1.37 -20.72 -7.90
N ASN A 252 -0.32 -21.43 -8.34
CA ASN A 252 0.67 -22.01 -7.42
C ASN A 252 1.35 -20.93 -6.58
N LYS A 253 1.76 -19.81 -7.17
CA LYS A 253 2.43 -18.71 -6.47
C LYS A 253 1.52 -17.96 -5.51
N CYS A 254 0.23 -17.79 -5.86
CA CYS A 254 -0.73 -17.16 -4.95
C CYS A 254 -1.09 -18.07 -3.77
N LYS A 255 -1.06 -19.40 -3.95
CA LYS A 255 -1.31 -20.37 -2.87
C LYS A 255 -0.21 -20.35 -1.82
N VAL A 256 1.03 -20.04 -2.22
CA VAL A 256 2.17 -19.97 -1.31
C VAL A 256 1.90 -18.97 -0.19
N ARG A 257 2.03 -19.45 1.05
CA ARG A 257 1.81 -18.69 2.29
C ARG A 257 0.41 -18.11 2.48
N TYR A 258 -0.58 -18.47 1.65
CA TYR A 258 -1.95 -17.97 1.83
C TYR A 258 -2.51 -18.31 3.22
N GLN A 259 -2.33 -19.55 3.68
CA GLN A 259 -2.79 -19.97 5.02
C GLN A 259 -2.10 -19.23 6.18
N ALA A 260 -0.89 -18.67 5.95
CA ALA A 260 -0.21 -17.87 6.96
C ALA A 260 -0.86 -16.49 7.15
N LEU A 261 -1.73 -16.06 6.22
CA LEU A 261 -2.48 -14.81 6.37
C LEU A 261 -3.49 -14.86 7.53
N LYS A 262 -3.81 -16.04 8.07
CA LYS A 262 -4.70 -16.17 9.25
C LYS A 262 -4.25 -15.32 10.44
N ASP A 263 -2.94 -15.19 10.64
CA ASP A 263 -2.37 -14.39 11.72
C ASP A 263 -2.34 -12.88 11.39
N GLU A 264 -2.67 -12.53 10.14
CA GLU A 264 -2.62 -11.18 9.58
C GLU A 264 -4.01 -10.66 9.18
N ILE A 265 -5.10 -11.30 9.60
CA ILE A 265 -6.47 -10.84 9.31
C ILE A 265 -7.35 -10.82 10.56
N ASP A 266 -8.30 -9.89 10.57
CA ASP A 266 -9.46 -9.93 11.45
C ASP A 266 -10.51 -10.88 10.87
N GLY A 267 -10.83 -11.93 11.61
CA GLY A 267 -11.89 -12.89 11.26
C GLY A 267 -11.39 -14.11 10.47
N ASP A 268 -12.29 -14.72 9.72
CA ASP A 268 -12.03 -16.00 9.04
C ASP A 268 -11.34 -15.79 7.69
N LEU A 269 -10.24 -16.53 7.47
CA LEU A 269 -9.60 -16.60 6.17
C LEU A 269 -10.44 -17.55 5.29
N PRO A 270 -11.00 -17.07 4.16
CA PRO A 270 -11.72 -17.96 3.23
C PRO A 270 -10.80 -19.06 2.70
N ASP A 271 -11.37 -20.16 2.22
CA ASP A 271 -10.57 -21.18 1.56
C ASP A 271 -9.86 -20.58 0.32
N PHE A 272 -8.61 -21.01 0.09
CA PHE A 272 -7.83 -20.45 -1.01
C PHE A 272 -8.45 -20.77 -2.37
N ASP A 273 -8.91 -22.01 -2.57
CA ASP A 273 -9.42 -22.44 -3.87
C ASP A 273 -10.76 -21.74 -4.17
N GLU A 274 -11.58 -21.50 -3.15
CA GLU A 274 -12.77 -20.65 -3.23
C GLU A 274 -12.42 -19.19 -3.58
N ALA A 275 -11.56 -18.54 -2.78
CA ALA A 275 -11.22 -17.13 -2.96
C ALA A 275 -10.55 -16.89 -4.32
N PHE A 276 -9.60 -17.73 -4.70
CA PHE A 276 -8.94 -17.67 -6.01
C PHE A 276 -9.95 -17.90 -7.14
N GLY A 277 -10.85 -18.87 -6.98
CA GLY A 277 -11.90 -19.17 -7.95
C GLY A 277 -12.80 -17.96 -8.22
N VAL A 278 -13.24 -17.25 -7.17
CA VAL A 278 -14.05 -16.02 -7.30
C VAL A 278 -13.29 -14.94 -8.07
N VAL A 279 -12.04 -14.65 -7.70
CA VAL A 279 -11.25 -13.61 -8.36
C VAL A 279 -10.96 -13.98 -9.81
N LYS A 280 -10.68 -15.26 -10.09
CA LYS A 280 -10.44 -15.77 -11.44
C LYS A 280 -11.68 -15.63 -12.32
N VAL A 281 -12.83 -16.10 -11.85
CA VAL A 281 -14.10 -16.00 -12.60
C VAL A 281 -14.43 -14.54 -12.89
N PHE A 282 -14.23 -13.65 -11.91
CA PHE A 282 -14.42 -12.21 -12.11
C PHE A 282 -13.49 -11.67 -13.21
N TYR A 283 -12.18 -11.96 -13.14
CA TYR A 283 -11.20 -11.53 -14.15
C TYR A 283 -11.57 -12.03 -15.56
N GLU A 284 -11.91 -13.31 -15.70
CA GLU A 284 -12.25 -13.94 -16.98
C GLU A 284 -13.61 -13.46 -17.53
N ALA A 285 -14.46 -12.88 -16.68
CA ALA A 285 -15.76 -12.31 -17.03
C ALA A 285 -15.70 -10.80 -17.34
N LEU A 286 -14.57 -10.12 -17.10
CA LEU A 286 -14.39 -8.73 -17.52
C LEU A 286 -14.68 -8.59 -19.03
N PRO A 287 -15.07 -7.39 -19.49
CA PRO A 287 -15.47 -7.13 -20.87
C PRO A 287 -14.26 -7.07 -21.82
N TRP A 288 -13.51 -8.17 -21.93
CA TRP A 288 -12.40 -8.33 -22.84
C TRP A 288 -12.87 -8.08 -24.26
N LEU A 289 -12.18 -7.17 -24.96
CA LEU A 289 -12.36 -7.03 -26.40
C LEU A 289 -11.93 -8.35 -27.03
N ASN A 290 -12.87 -9.07 -27.65
CA ASN A 290 -12.57 -10.28 -28.42
C ASN A 290 -11.46 -9.94 -29.42
N LYS A 291 -10.26 -10.45 -29.18
CA LYS A 291 -9.20 -10.56 -30.18
C LYS A 291 -9.06 -12.01 -30.56
#